data_AF-A0A2Z4PM75-F1
#
_entry.id   AF-A0A2Z4PM75-F1
#
_cell.length_a   1.000
_cell.length_b   1.000
_cell.length_c   1.000
_cell.angle_alpha   90.00
_cell.angle_beta   90.00
_cell.angle_gamma   90.00
#
_symmetry.space_group_name_H-M   'P 1'
#
loop_
_entity.id
_entity.type
_entity.pdbx_description
1 polymer ?
#
loop_
_entity_poly.entity_id
_entity_poly.type
_entity_poly.pdbx_seq_one_letter_code
_entity_poly.pdbx_strand_id
1 'polypeptide(L)'
;MGFVVTVSMLLILLMSVPNPLRAWLQKHQGELALWALLAGVWNFAWHGSQHLGEFWGNAAFISGLLMVFTSMPLLKVDKWPSTLKTMVQTYQTACPKILHYLALFALAICAALYAYTLIQLNLN
;
A
#
# COMPACT_ATOMS: atom_id res chain seq x y z
N MET A 1 0.81 -6.14 -14.11
CA MET A 1 0.14 -5.66 -12.89
C MET A 1 0.78 -6.20 -11.62
N GLY A 2 0.81 -7.53 -11.40
CA GLY A 2 1.23 -8.12 -10.12
C GLY A 2 2.59 -7.68 -9.58
N PHE A 3 3.64 -7.59 -10.41
CA PHE A 3 4.97 -7.14 -9.95
C PHE A 3 4.96 -5.73 -9.37
N VAL A 4 4.31 -4.78 -10.05
CA VAL A 4 4.24 -3.38 -9.60
C VAL A 4 3.54 -3.31 -8.24
N VAL A 5 2.38 -3.96 -8.11
CA VAL A 5 1.61 -3.99 -6.87
C VAL A 5 2.41 -4.65 -5.74
N THR A 6 3.09 -5.77 -6.03
CA THR A 6 3.94 -6.48 -5.06
C THR A 6 5.06 -5.59 -4.54
N VAL A 7 5.78 -4.90 -5.44
CA VAL A 7 6.84 -3.96 -5.06
C VAL A 7 6.28 -2.81 -4.22
N SER A 8 5.13 -2.24 -4.60
CA SER A 8 4.48 -1.19 -3.81
C SER A 8 4.08 -1.65 -2.40
N MET A 9 3.53 -2.86 -2.26
CA MET A 9 3.22 -3.44 -0.95
C MET A 9 4.47 -3.61 -0.09
N LEU A 10 5.55 -4.14 -0.68
CA LEU A 10 6.83 -4.31 0.01
C LEU A 10 7.44 -2.97 0.43
N LEU A 11 7.36 -1.93 -0.40
CA LEU A 11 7.83 -0.59 -0.05
C LEU A 11 7.07 -0.03 1.15
N ILE A 12 5.74 -0.18 1.21
CA ILE A 12 4.94 0.23 2.38
C ILE A 12 5.43 -0.49 3.63
N LEU A 13 5.60 -1.82 3.58
CA LEU A 13 6.06 -2.61 4.72
C LEU A 13 7.46 -2.21 5.19
N LEU A 14 8.39 -1.99 4.26
CA LEU A 14 9.75 -1.54 4.55
C LEU A 14 9.80 -0.11 5.11
N MET A 15 8.83 0.76 4.77
CA MET A 15 8.75 2.09 5.37
C MET A 15 8.12 2.06 6.78
N SER A 16 7.20 1.12 7.02
CA SER A 16 6.43 1.02 8.26
C SER A 16 7.12 0.25 9.39
N VAL A 17 8.04 -0.68 9.08
CA VAL A 17 8.71 -1.54 10.07
C VAL A 17 10.18 -1.13 10.28
N PRO A 18 10.74 -1.18 11.50
CA PRO A 18 12.16 -0.93 11.74
C PRO A 18 13.04 -1.94 10.97
N ASN A 19 13.90 -1.44 10.09
CA ASN A 19 14.83 -2.27 9.31
C ASN A 19 16.08 -1.43 8.90
N PRO A 20 17.18 -2.07 8.48
CA PRO A 20 18.43 -1.36 8.15
C PRO A 20 18.31 -0.43 6.93
N LEU A 21 17.37 -0.67 6.02
CA LEU A 21 17.13 0.16 4.83
C LEU A 21 16.28 1.40 5.13
N ARG A 22 15.70 1.49 6.33
CA ARG A 22 14.75 2.54 6.71
C ARG A 22 15.34 3.93 6.62
N ALA A 23 16.62 4.13 6.96
CA ALA A 23 17.27 5.43 6.89
C ALA A 23 17.31 5.98 5.45
N TRP A 24 17.59 5.11 4.47
CA TRP A 24 17.58 5.47 3.06
C TRP A 24 16.16 5.72 2.54
N LEU A 25 15.21 4.85 2.92
CA LEU A 25 13.79 4.98 2.55
C LEU A 25 13.15 6.25 3.13
N GLN A 26 13.50 6.64 4.36
CA GLN A 26 12.97 7.83 5.03
C GLN A 26 13.27 9.13 4.26
N LYS A 27 14.39 9.18 3.53
CA LYS A 27 14.75 10.31 2.68
C LYS A 27 13.69 10.54 1.59
N HIS A 28 13.23 9.46 0.94
CA HIS A 28 12.26 9.49 -0.16
C HIS A 28 10.84 9.06 0.27
N GLN A 29 10.59 8.91 1.56
CA GLN A 29 9.34 8.34 2.08
C GLN A 29 8.09 9.05 1.55
N GLY A 30 8.12 10.38 1.40
CA GLY A 30 6.97 11.13 0.88
C GLY A 30 6.62 10.73 -0.57
N GLU A 31 7.63 10.63 -1.43
CA GLU A 31 7.46 10.25 -2.85
C GLU A 31 7.05 8.79 -2.97
N LEU A 32 7.72 7.89 -2.23
CA LEU A 32 7.42 6.46 -2.24
C LEU A 32 6.03 6.15 -1.67
N ALA A 33 5.62 6.85 -0.60
CA ALA A 33 4.28 6.71 -0.04
C ALA A 33 3.20 7.23 -1.00
N LEU A 34 3.45 8.36 -1.68
CA LEU A 34 2.54 8.87 -2.70
C LEU A 34 2.43 7.91 -3.89
N TRP A 35 3.56 7.36 -4.35
CA TRP A 35 3.57 6.36 -5.41
C TRP A 35 2.80 5.10 -5.01
N ALA A 36 3.02 4.60 -3.79
CA ALA A 36 2.32 3.44 -3.28
C ALA A 36 0.82 3.70 -3.07
N LEU A 37 0.43 4.91 -2.67
CA LEU A 37 -0.96 5.34 -2.60
C LEU A 37 -1.61 5.32 -3.98
N LEU A 38 -0.98 5.94 -4.98
CA LEU A 38 -1.49 5.98 -6.35
C LEU A 38 -1.59 4.58 -6.95
N ALA A 39 -0.58 3.74 -6.72
CA ALA A 39 -0.61 2.34 -7.10
C ALA A 39 -1.77 1.60 -6.42
N GLY A 40 -2.01 1.85 -5.13
CA GLY A 40 -3.14 1.28 -4.38
C GLY A 40 -4.50 1.72 -4.92
N VAL A 41 -4.66 3.01 -5.23
CA VAL A 41 -5.88 3.56 -5.83
C VAL A 41 -6.12 2.95 -7.21
N TRP A 42 -5.11 2.88 -8.06
CA TRP A 42 -5.20 2.21 -9.36
C TRP A 42 -5.57 0.73 -9.20
N ASN A 43 -4.93 0.04 -8.26
CA ASN A 43 -5.13 -1.38 -8.00
C ASN A 43 -6.56 -1.68 -7.53
N PHE A 44 -7.08 -0.86 -6.62
CA PHE A 44 -8.42 -0.98 -6.05
C PHE A 44 -9.52 -0.49 -7.00
N ALA A 45 -9.44 0.79 -7.39
CA ALA A 45 -10.53 1.50 -8.05
C ALA A 45 -10.63 1.20 -9.54
N TRP A 46 -9.50 0.89 -10.19
CA TRP A 46 -9.49 0.56 -11.62
C TRP A 46 -9.46 -0.94 -11.86
N HIS A 47 -8.40 -1.63 -11.43
CA HIS A 47 -8.24 -3.04 -11.78
C HIS A 47 -9.14 -3.97 -10.97
N GLY A 48 -9.17 -3.81 -9.64
CA GLY A 48 -9.94 -4.66 -8.74
C GLY A 48 -11.44 -4.56 -8.99
N SER A 49 -11.96 -3.35 -9.18
CA SER A 49 -13.38 -3.10 -9.48
C SER A 49 -13.86 -3.73 -10.79
N GLN A 50 -13.00 -3.80 -11.81
CA GLN A 50 -13.33 -4.36 -13.13
C GLN A 50 -13.27 -5.89 -13.19
N HIS A 51 -12.54 -6.53 -12.28
CA HIS A 51 -12.33 -7.98 -12.28
C HIS A 51 -12.91 -8.64 -11.01
N LEU A 52 -13.91 -8.00 -10.39
CA LEU A 52 -14.57 -8.56 -9.21
C LEU A 52 -15.15 -9.95 -9.54
N GLY A 53 -14.91 -10.91 -8.65
CA GLY A 53 -15.28 -12.31 -8.85
C GLY A 53 -14.15 -13.18 -9.38
N GLU A 54 -13.13 -12.61 -10.00
CA GLU A 54 -11.90 -13.32 -10.35
C GLU A 54 -10.92 -13.33 -9.19
N PHE A 55 -10.08 -14.38 -9.10
CA PHE A 55 -9.05 -14.48 -8.06
C PHE A 55 -8.13 -13.25 -8.04
N TRP A 56 -7.60 -12.85 -9.21
CA TRP A 56 -6.70 -11.71 -9.33
C TRP A 56 -7.39 -10.37 -9.10
N GLY A 57 -8.65 -10.22 -9.51
CA GLY A 57 -9.43 -9.02 -9.26
C GLY A 57 -9.78 -8.83 -7.77
N ASN A 58 -10.24 -9.89 -7.09
CA ASN A 58 -10.49 -9.85 -5.66
C ASN A 58 -9.21 -9.56 -4.87
N ALA A 59 -8.10 -10.19 -5.25
CA ALA A 59 -6.80 -9.95 -4.63
C ALA A 59 -6.34 -8.50 -4.85
N ALA A 60 -6.51 -7.95 -6.05
CA ALA A 60 -6.21 -6.55 -6.38
C ALA A 60 -7.08 -5.56 -5.59
N PHE A 61 -8.36 -5.86 -5.44
CA PHE A 61 -9.29 -5.03 -4.67
C PHE A 61 -8.86 -4.94 -3.20
N ILE A 62 -8.67 -6.10 -2.55
CA ILE A 62 -8.31 -6.15 -1.12
C ILE A 62 -6.92 -5.54 -0.89
N SER A 63 -5.92 -5.93 -1.68
CA SER A 63 -4.55 -5.40 -1.54
C SER A 63 -4.49 -3.90 -1.83
N GLY A 64 -5.18 -3.42 -2.87
CA GLY A 64 -5.25 -2.00 -3.20
C GLY A 64 -5.86 -1.17 -2.08
N LEU A 65 -6.96 -1.64 -1.48
CA LEU A 65 -7.58 -0.97 -0.34
C LEU A 65 -6.62 -0.90 0.86
N LEU A 66 -5.95 -2.01 1.18
CA LEU A 66 -4.94 -2.06 2.25
C LEU A 66 -3.77 -1.12 1.97
N MET A 67 -3.29 -1.05 0.72
CA MET A 67 -2.22 -0.13 0.31
C MET A 67 -2.63 1.33 0.51
N VAL A 68 -3.85 1.70 0.14
CA VAL A 68 -4.38 3.05 0.37
C VAL A 68 -4.40 3.35 1.86
N PHE A 69 -4.95 2.43 2.67
CA PHE A 69 -5.07 2.61 4.11
C PHE A 69 -3.71 2.75 4.82
N THR A 70 -2.74 1.92 4.43
CA THR A 70 -1.42 1.83 5.08
C THR A 70 -0.42 2.87 4.57
N SER A 71 -0.61 3.44 3.38
CA SER A 71 0.23 4.52 2.84
C SER A 71 -0.12 5.90 3.39
N MET A 72 -1.38 6.13 3.79
CA MET A 72 -1.85 7.43 4.32
C MET A 72 -1.02 7.97 5.50
N PRO A 73 -0.63 7.17 6.52
CA PRO A 73 0.22 7.65 7.61
C PRO A 73 1.67 7.92 7.20
N LEU A 74 2.11 7.41 6.04
CA LEU A 74 3.48 7.59 5.56
C LEU A 74 3.66 8.87 4.72
N LEU A 75 2.57 9.51 4.29
CA LEU A 75 2.60 10.72 3.47
C LEU A 75 3.16 11.92 4.24
N LYS A 76 4.12 12.61 3.62
CA LYS A 76 4.62 13.90 4.09
C LYS A 76 3.79 15.02 3.44
N VAL A 77 2.76 15.50 4.15
CA VAL A 77 1.75 16.45 3.63
C VAL A 77 2.06 17.92 3.91
N ASP A 78 3.28 18.25 4.34
CA ASP A 78 3.63 19.61 4.77
C ASP A 78 3.41 20.69 3.71
N LYS A 79 3.59 20.32 2.43
CA LYS A 79 3.45 21.20 1.26
C LYS A 79 2.15 21.01 0.48
N TRP A 80 1.22 20.20 0.99
CA TRP A 80 -0.03 19.90 0.28
C TRP A 80 -1.04 21.04 0.43
N PRO A 81 -1.98 21.20 -0.53
CA PRO A 81 -3.07 22.16 -0.41
C PRO A 81 -3.90 21.87 0.84
N SER A 82 -4.43 22.93 1.47
CA SER A 82 -5.07 22.90 2.79
C SER A 82 -6.15 21.82 2.91
N THR A 83 -6.99 21.65 1.90
CA THR A 83 -8.06 20.65 1.91
C THR A 83 -7.55 19.22 2.00
N LEU A 84 -6.56 18.85 1.17
CA LEU A 84 -5.99 17.49 1.19
C LEU A 84 -5.17 17.24 2.46
N LYS A 85 -4.45 18.27 2.93
CA LYS A 85 -3.70 18.21 4.18
C LYS A 85 -4.62 17.88 5.36
N THR A 86 -5.76 18.56 5.47
CA THR A 86 -6.75 18.31 6.53
C THR A 86 -7.29 16.88 6.45
N MET A 87 -7.64 16.38 5.26
CA MET A 87 -8.15 15.00 5.12
C MET A 87 -7.16 13.95 5.62
N VAL A 88 -5.88 14.07 5.21
CA VAL A 88 -4.84 13.12 5.62
C VAL A 88 -4.56 13.24 7.12
N GLN A 89 -4.54 14.44 7.68
CA GLN A 89 -4.34 14.65 9.11
C GLN A 89 -5.50 14.11 9.96
N THR A 90 -6.75 14.34 9.54
CA THR A 90 -7.93 13.77 10.20
C THR A 90 -7.89 12.24 10.19
N TYR A 91 -7.47 11.65 9.07
CA TYR A 91 -7.28 10.21 9.00
C TYR A 91 -6.18 9.71 9.94
N GLN A 92 -5.03 10.40 9.98
CA GLN A 92 -3.91 10.05 10.86
C GLN A 92 -4.27 10.11 12.35
N THR A 93 -5.16 11.03 12.75
CA THR A 93 -5.60 11.17 14.14
C THR A 93 -6.77 10.24 14.48
N ALA A 94 -7.68 9.99 13.54
CA ALA A 94 -8.83 9.12 13.75
C ALA A 94 -8.48 7.62 13.69
N CYS A 95 -7.45 7.24 12.93
CA CYS A 95 -7.10 5.83 12.73
C CYS A 95 -6.47 5.24 14.00
N PRO A 96 -7.11 4.24 14.65
CA PRO A 96 -6.51 3.58 15.80
C PRO A 96 -5.26 2.79 15.36
N LYS A 97 -4.18 2.91 16.14
CA LYS A 97 -2.88 2.25 15.85
C LYS A 97 -3.03 0.74 15.64
N ILE A 98 -3.91 0.09 16.38
CA ILE A 98 -4.20 -1.34 16.27
C ILE A 98 -4.70 -1.70 14.87
N LEU A 99 -5.65 -0.93 14.34
CA LEU A 99 -6.18 -1.17 13.00
C LEU A 99 -5.11 -0.96 11.92
N HIS A 100 -4.24 0.03 12.09
CA HIS A 100 -3.11 0.23 11.20
C HIS A 100 -2.14 -0.97 11.19
N TYR A 101 -1.76 -1.49 12.36
CA TYR A 101 -0.90 -2.68 12.42
C TYR A 101 -1.57 -3.94 11.87
N LEU A 102 -2.88 -4.12 12.10
CA LEU A 102 -3.64 -5.20 11.48
C LEU A 102 -3.66 -5.08 9.95
N ALA A 103 -3.84 -3.86 9.43
CA ALA A 103 -3.79 -3.60 8.00
C ALA A 103 -2.40 -3.87 7.42
N LEU A 104 -1.32 -3.51 8.12
CA LEU A 104 0.05 -3.85 7.71
C LEU A 104 0.30 -5.36 7.73
N PHE A 105 -0.20 -6.07 8.74
CA PHE A 105 -0.08 -7.53 8.80
C PHE A 105 -0.84 -8.21 7.66
N ALA A 106 -2.08 -7.78 7.39
CA ALA A 106 -2.84 -8.24 6.24
C ALA A 106 -2.14 -7.92 4.91
N LEU A 107 -1.55 -6.73 4.79
CA LEU A 107 -0.77 -6.33 3.61
C LEU A 107 0.47 -7.23 3.41
N ALA A 108 1.14 -7.63 4.50
CA ALA A 108 2.26 -8.56 4.44
C ALA A 108 1.84 -9.94 3.92
N ILE A 109 0.68 -10.44 4.36
CA ILE A 109 0.10 -11.69 3.83
C ILE A 109 -0.21 -11.53 2.34
N CYS A 110 -0.85 -10.43 1.94
CA CYS A 110 -1.12 -10.15 0.52
C CYS A 110 0.15 -10.10 -0.32
N ALA A 111 1.21 -9.45 0.17
CA ALA A 111 2.50 -9.38 -0.51
C ALA A 111 3.13 -10.77 -0.69
N ALA A 112 3.09 -11.62 0.34
CA ALA A 112 3.60 -12.99 0.26
C ALA A 112 2.81 -13.84 -0.74
N LEU A 113 1.48 -13.77 -0.69
CA LEU A 113 0.61 -14.49 -1.63
C LEU A 113 0.83 -14.05 -3.08
N TYR A 114 0.92 -12.74 -3.32
CA TYR A 114 1.22 -12.19 -4.64
C TYR A 114 2.60 -12.62 -5.17
N ALA A 115 3.62 -12.57 -4.33
CA ALA A 115 4.96 -12.99 -4.71
C ALA A 115 4.98 -14.49 -5.06
N TYR A 116 4.35 -15.33 -4.24
CA TYR A 116 4.26 -16.76 -4.47
C TYR A 116 3.56 -17.10 -5.78
N THR A 117 2.38 -16.50 -6.03
CA THR A 117 1.62 -16.77 -7.26
C THR A 117 2.34 -16.26 -8.51
N LEU A 118 3.05 -15.12 -8.43
CA LEU A 118 3.87 -14.63 -9.52
C LEU A 118 5.06 -15.54 -9.82
N ILE A 119 5.73 -16.07 -8.79
CA ILE A 119 6.83 -17.04 -8.97
C ILE A 119 6.29 -18.30 -9.64
N GLN A 120 5.16 -18.83 -9.16
CA GLN A 120 4.54 -20.03 -9.73
C GLN A 120 4.15 -19.83 -11.20
N LEU A 121 3.61 -18.65 -11.56
CA LEU A 121 3.22 -18.32 -12.94
C LEU A 121 4.40 -18.11 -13.90
N ASN A 122 5.60 -17.78 -13.40
CA ASN A 122 6.77 -17.56 -14.26
C ASN A 122 7.70 -18.79 -14.34
N LEU A 123 7.56 -19.74 -13.42
CA LEU A 123 8.36 -20.98 -13.40
C LEU A 123 7.64 -22.19 -13.99
N ASN A 124 6.32 -22.10 -14.19
CA ASN A 124 5.52 -23.05 -14.98
C ASN A 124 5.39 -22.58 -16.41
#